data_AF-A0A1W9M302-F1
#
_entry.id   AF-A0A1W9M302-F1
#
_cell.length_a   1.000
_cell.length_b   1.000
_cell.length_c   1.000
_cell.angle_alpha   90.00
_cell.angle_beta   90.00
_cell.angle_gamma   90.00
#
_symmetry.space_group_name_H-M   'P 1'
#
loop_
_entity.id
_entity.type
_entity.pdbx_description
1 polymer ?
#
loop_
_entity_poly.entity_id
_entity_poly.type
_entity_poly.pdbx_seq_one_letter_code
_entity_poly.pdbx_strand_id
1 'polypeptide(L)'
;MNRKILSRDKACLIVCTVLNPFSSIRIGLLYETLSGYEPIPGAEKIKIDSLFVNLYEQDQRYNLRTLDFIIKTFSSKCREEGFLFDIGKNELIERKFTTIGELADRLINSSITADEKQVSPESEKKISG
;
A
#
# COMPACT_ATOMS: atom_id res chain seq x y z
N MET A 1 6.84 11.82 22.22
CA MET A 1 7.26 11.67 20.81
C MET A 1 6.01 11.62 19.95
N ASN A 2 5.81 12.58 19.04
CA ASN A 2 4.65 12.61 18.15
C ASN A 2 4.88 11.61 17.02
N ARG A 3 4.15 10.50 17.00
CA ARG A 3 4.12 9.59 15.84
C ARG A 3 3.57 10.36 14.65
N LYS A 4 4.35 10.49 13.56
CA LYS A 4 3.77 10.91 12.28
C LYS A 4 2.93 9.73 11.78
N ILE A 5 1.72 10.02 11.32
CA ILE A 5 0.80 9.04 10.75
C ILE A 5 0.60 9.42 9.29
N LEU A 6 0.63 8.45 8.38
CA LEU A 6 0.28 8.67 6.99
C LEU A 6 -1.15 9.20 6.93
N SER A 7 -1.38 10.37 6.33
CA SER A 7 -2.73 10.93 6.26
C SER A 7 -3.62 10.07 5.36
N ARG A 8 -4.93 10.06 5.65
CA ARG A 8 -5.91 9.30 4.88
C ARG A 8 -5.89 9.65 3.39
N ASP A 9 -5.77 10.94 3.08
CA ASP A 9 -5.73 11.42 1.70
C ASP A 9 -4.51 10.90 0.94
N LYS A 10 -3.33 10.91 1.59
CA LYS A 10 -2.10 10.37 0.99
C LYS A 10 -2.19 8.85 0.82
N ALA A 11 -2.70 8.14 1.82
CA ALA A 11 -2.92 6.69 1.71
C ALA A 11 -3.87 6.35 0.55
N CYS A 12 -4.97 7.10 0.41
CA CYS A 12 -5.92 6.94 -0.68
C CYS A 12 -5.28 7.23 -2.05
N LEU A 13 -4.49 8.31 -2.17
CA LEU A 13 -3.73 8.63 -3.39
C LEU A 13 -2.75 7.53 -3.76
N ILE A 14 -2.01 6.98 -2.80
CA ILE A 14 -1.09 5.87 -3.02
C ILE A 14 -1.86 4.66 -3.57
N VAL A 15 -2.96 4.26 -2.93
CA VAL A 15 -3.80 3.15 -3.40
C VAL A 15 -4.34 3.38 -4.79
N CYS A 16 -4.90 4.55 -5.06
CA CYS A 16 -5.43 4.88 -6.38
C CYS A 16 -4.32 4.84 -7.43
N THR A 17 -3.14 5.38 -7.14
CA THR A 17 -2.00 5.38 -8.07
C THR A 17 -1.52 3.97 -8.39
N VAL A 18 -1.37 3.12 -7.39
CA VAL A 18 -0.88 1.74 -7.57
C VAL A 18 -1.91 0.88 -8.30
N LEU A 19 -3.19 1.05 -8.01
CA LEU A 19 -4.25 0.21 -8.57
C LEU A 19 -4.83 0.74 -9.89
N ASN A 20 -4.58 2.00 -10.26
CA ASN A 20 -5.15 2.60 -11.47
C ASN A 20 -4.93 1.74 -12.74
N PRO A 21 -3.72 1.18 -12.99
CA PRO A 21 -3.49 0.35 -14.18
C PRO A 21 -4.28 -0.96 -14.20
N PHE A 22 -4.81 -1.40 -13.05
CA PHE A 22 -5.53 -2.67 -12.89
C PHE A 22 -7.03 -2.47 -12.67
N SER A 23 -7.48 -1.21 -12.61
CA SER A 23 -8.88 -0.87 -12.42
C SER A 23 -9.67 -1.07 -13.70
N SER A 24 -10.82 -1.74 -13.61
CA SER A 24 -11.77 -1.85 -14.72
C SER A 24 -12.69 -0.63 -14.85
N ILE A 25 -12.48 0.42 -14.03
CA ILE A 25 -13.32 1.61 -14.04
C ILE A 25 -12.96 2.48 -15.25
N ARG A 26 -13.96 2.77 -16.06
CA ARG A 26 -13.81 3.51 -17.34
C ARG A 26 -13.15 4.87 -17.18
N ILE A 27 -13.41 5.57 -16.08
CA ILE A 27 -12.85 6.90 -15.80
C ILE A 27 -11.48 6.85 -15.08
N GLY A 28 -11.00 5.66 -14.73
CA GLY A 28 -9.82 5.49 -13.88
C GLY A 28 -10.10 5.79 -12.41
N LEU A 29 -9.04 5.76 -11.60
CA LEU A 29 -9.04 6.09 -10.17
C LEU A 29 -8.49 7.48 -9.88
N LEU A 30 -7.88 8.12 -10.89
CA LEU A 30 -7.17 9.39 -10.77
C LEU A 30 -7.68 10.40 -11.81
N TYR A 31 -7.71 11.68 -11.46
CA TYR A 31 -7.82 12.78 -12.41
C TYR A 31 -6.59 13.69 -12.33
N GLU A 32 -6.29 14.37 -13.43
CA GLU A 32 -5.17 15.29 -13.53
C GLU A 32 -5.52 16.65 -12.92
N THR A 33 -4.58 17.23 -12.17
CA THR A 33 -4.65 18.58 -11.60
C THR A 33 -3.42 19.38 -11.98
N LEU A 34 -3.42 20.68 -11.72
CA LEU A 34 -2.24 21.54 -11.93
C LEU A 34 -1.01 21.10 -11.10
N SER A 35 -1.23 20.30 -10.04
CA SER A 35 -0.19 19.83 -9.12
C SER A 35 0.19 18.36 -9.35
N GLY A 36 -0.43 17.68 -10.33
CA GLY A 36 -0.19 16.27 -10.62
C GLY A 36 -1.49 15.49 -10.74
N TYR A 37 -1.70 14.53 -9.85
CA TYR A 37 -2.87 13.63 -9.88
C TYR A 37 -3.52 13.55 -8.51
N GLU A 38 -4.85 13.44 -8.51
CA GLU A 38 -5.66 13.25 -7.31
C GLU A 38 -6.64 12.09 -7.48
N PRO A 39 -7.03 11.38 -6.41
CA PRO A 39 -8.10 10.38 -6.46
C PRO A 39 -9.41 11.01 -6.93
N ILE A 40 -10.14 10.34 -7.81
CA ILE A 40 -11.50 10.79 -8.18
C ILE A 40 -12.39 10.95 -6.94
N PRO A 41 -13.34 11.91 -6.93
CA PRO A 41 -14.24 12.07 -5.80
C PRO A 41 -14.98 10.77 -5.46
N GLY A 42 -14.87 10.33 -4.20
CA GLY A 42 -15.47 9.07 -3.75
C GLY A 42 -14.65 7.81 -4.05
N ALA A 43 -13.38 7.95 -4.49
CA ALA A 43 -12.51 6.82 -4.78
C ALA A 43 -12.41 5.82 -3.63
N GLU A 44 -12.46 6.27 -2.38
CA GLU A 44 -12.42 5.43 -1.19
C GLU A 44 -13.57 4.40 -1.11
N LYS A 45 -14.69 4.66 -1.79
CA LYS A 45 -15.88 3.77 -1.83
C LYS A 45 -15.83 2.77 -2.97
N ILE A 46 -14.84 2.87 -3.86
CA ILE A 46 -14.71 1.97 -5.00
C ILE A 46 -14.38 0.57 -4.51
N LYS A 47 -15.14 -0.39 -5.03
CA LYS A 47 -15.01 -1.81 -4.69
C LYS A 47 -13.80 -2.45 -5.38
N ILE A 48 -13.05 -3.23 -4.61
CA ILE A 48 -11.89 -4.01 -5.06
C ILE A 48 -11.93 -5.47 -4.57
N ASP A 49 -13.09 -5.95 -4.09
CA ASP A 49 -13.29 -7.26 -3.44
C ASP A 49 -12.64 -8.46 -4.15
N SER A 50 -12.58 -8.42 -5.49
CA SER A 50 -12.07 -9.52 -6.31
C SER A 50 -10.78 -9.17 -7.05
N LEU A 51 -10.25 -7.94 -6.90
CA LEU A 51 -9.11 -7.49 -7.67
C LEU A 51 -7.88 -8.36 -7.41
N PHE A 52 -7.48 -8.54 -6.16
CA PHE A 52 -6.26 -9.27 -5.82
C PHE A 52 -6.37 -10.78 -6.06
N VAL A 53 -7.56 -11.36 -5.85
CA VAL A 53 -7.83 -12.77 -6.17
C VAL A 53 -7.72 -13.00 -7.67
N ASN A 54 -8.35 -12.15 -8.49
CA ASN A 54 -8.27 -12.26 -9.95
C ASN A 54 -6.82 -12.08 -10.42
N LEU A 55 -6.09 -11.08 -9.91
CA LEU A 55 -4.68 -10.87 -10.26
C LEU A 55 -3.82 -12.08 -9.84
N TYR A 56 -4.10 -12.70 -8.69
CA TYR A 56 -3.39 -13.91 -8.26
C TYR A 56 -3.60 -15.08 -9.22
N GLU A 57 -4.86 -15.34 -9.62
CA GLU A 57 -5.18 -16.41 -10.57
C GLU A 57 -4.51 -16.19 -11.94
N GLN A 58 -4.49 -14.93 -12.40
CA GLN A 58 -3.79 -14.56 -13.64
C GLN A 58 -2.27 -14.72 -13.51
N ASP A 59 -1.68 -14.28 -12.39
CA ASP A 59 -0.27 -14.49 -12.07
C ASP A 59 0.09 -15.99 -12.13
N GLN A 60 -0.73 -16.88 -11.55
CA GLN A 60 -0.49 -18.32 -11.60
C GLN A 60 -0.65 -18.90 -13.02
N ARG A 61 -1.71 -18.51 -13.73
CA ARG A 61 -2.04 -19.07 -15.04
C ARG A 61 -1.04 -18.68 -16.14
N TYR A 62 -0.56 -17.45 -16.08
CA TYR A 62 0.28 -16.85 -17.11
C TYR A 62 1.72 -16.58 -16.65
N ASN A 63 2.08 -17.03 -15.44
CA ASN A 63 3.40 -16.80 -14.83
C ASN A 63 3.77 -15.31 -14.76
N LEU A 64 2.80 -14.47 -14.39
CA LEU A 64 3.00 -13.04 -14.19
C LEU A 64 3.47 -12.76 -12.75
N ARG A 65 3.95 -11.54 -12.50
CA ARG A 65 4.42 -11.07 -11.17
C ARG A 65 3.72 -9.77 -10.75
N THR A 66 2.44 -9.66 -11.07
CA THR A 66 1.67 -8.43 -10.91
C THR A 66 1.48 -8.08 -9.43
N LEU A 67 1.18 -9.07 -8.58
CA LEU A 67 1.03 -8.83 -7.15
C LEU A 67 2.34 -8.40 -6.49
N ASP A 68 3.47 -9.00 -6.89
CA ASP A 68 4.79 -8.60 -6.37
C ASP A 68 5.13 -7.16 -6.79
N PHE A 69 4.75 -6.78 -8.01
CA PHE A 69 4.89 -5.41 -8.50
C PHE A 69 4.03 -4.44 -7.69
N ILE A 70 2.77 -4.77 -7.42
CA ILE A 70 1.86 -3.97 -6.60
C ILE A 70 2.45 -3.74 -5.20
N ILE A 71 2.89 -4.81 -4.52
CA ILE A 71 3.49 -4.74 -3.18
C ILE A 71 4.72 -3.82 -3.18
N LYS A 72 5.64 -4.02 -4.12
CA LYS A 72 6.85 -3.19 -4.23
C LYS A 72 6.52 -1.72 -4.47
N THR A 73 5.50 -1.46 -5.30
CA THR A 73 5.09 -0.08 -5.63
C THR A 73 4.43 0.59 -4.44
N PHE A 74 3.60 -0.12 -3.67
CA PHE A 74 3.09 0.37 -2.40
C PHE A 74 4.21 0.75 -1.43
N SER A 75 5.17 -0.15 -1.21
CA SER A 75 6.31 0.13 -0.34
C SER A 75 7.15 1.32 -0.82
N SER A 76 7.36 1.46 -2.13
CA SER A 76 8.08 2.60 -2.71
C SER A 76 7.34 3.92 -2.47
N LYS A 77 6.04 3.95 -2.77
CA LYS A 77 5.20 5.15 -2.62
C LYS A 77 5.04 5.58 -1.17
N CYS A 78 4.89 4.65 -0.24
CA CYS A 78 4.90 4.96 1.19
C CYS A 78 6.26 5.54 1.63
N ARG A 79 7.38 5.04 1.07
CA ARG A 79 8.73 5.54 1.39
C ARG A 79 8.98 6.95 0.87
N GLU A 80 8.45 7.28 -0.31
CA GLU A 80 8.47 8.66 -0.83
C GLU A 80 7.81 9.64 0.14
N GLU A 81 6.81 9.18 0.91
CA GLU A 81 6.14 9.94 1.95
C GLU A 81 6.80 9.87 3.34
N GLY A 82 7.96 9.18 3.46
CA GLY A 82 8.69 9.01 4.72
C GLY A 82 8.20 7.86 5.61
N PHE A 83 7.42 6.94 5.06
CA PHE A 83 6.85 5.80 5.78
C PHE A 83 7.39 4.47 5.26
N LEU A 84 7.52 3.49 6.15
CA LEU A 84 7.76 2.11 5.78
C LEU A 84 6.44 1.36 5.80
N PHE A 85 6.17 0.66 4.69
CA PHE A 85 5.00 -0.18 4.53
C PHE A 85 5.42 -1.55 4.02
N ASP A 86 4.94 -2.57 4.71
CA ASP A 86 5.17 -3.97 4.38
C ASP A 86 3.82 -4.69 4.41
N ILE A 87 3.44 -5.27 3.28
CA ILE A 87 2.24 -6.11 3.15
C ILE A 87 2.64 -7.38 2.42
N GLY A 88 2.35 -8.52 3.05
CA GLY A 88 2.62 -9.82 2.45
C GLY A 88 1.66 -10.11 1.30
N LYS A 89 2.11 -10.92 0.34
CA LYS A 89 1.26 -11.40 -0.77
C LYS A 89 0.03 -12.16 -0.26
N ASN A 90 0.22 -13.05 0.72
CA ASN A 90 -0.89 -13.77 1.34
C ASN A 90 -1.85 -12.81 2.02
N GLU A 91 -1.36 -11.75 2.64
CA GLU A 91 -2.23 -10.75 3.25
C GLU A 91 -3.11 -10.04 2.21
N LEU A 92 -2.57 -9.65 1.06
CA LEU A 92 -3.35 -9.05 -0.03
C LEU A 92 -4.43 -9.98 -0.60
N ILE A 93 -4.20 -11.29 -0.58
CA ILE A 93 -5.11 -12.30 -1.15
C ILE A 93 -6.15 -12.76 -0.12
N GLU A 94 -5.71 -13.04 1.11
CA GLU A 94 -6.55 -13.60 2.18
C GLU A 94 -7.39 -12.53 2.88
N ARG A 95 -6.89 -11.29 2.97
CA ARG A 95 -7.72 -10.18 3.44
C ARG A 95 -8.66 -9.74 2.32
N LYS A 96 -9.95 -9.85 2.61
CA LYS A 96 -11.03 -9.33 1.76
C LYS A 96 -11.09 -7.81 1.90
N PHE A 97 -10.18 -7.11 1.24
CA PHE A 97 -10.32 -5.67 1.04
C PHE A 97 -11.50 -5.45 0.09
N THR A 98 -12.63 -4.98 0.64
CA THR A 98 -13.82 -4.66 -0.13
C THR A 98 -13.67 -3.35 -0.85
N THR A 99 -13.01 -2.35 -0.25
CA THR A 99 -12.87 -1.02 -0.86
C THR A 99 -11.43 -0.48 -0.90
N ILE A 100 -11.19 0.49 -1.78
CA ILE A 100 -9.96 1.31 -1.77
C ILE A 100 -9.73 1.94 -0.39
N GLY A 101 -10.79 2.44 0.25
CA GLY A 101 -10.72 3.04 1.57
C GLY A 101 -10.21 2.08 2.64
N GLU A 102 -10.65 0.82 2.61
CA GLU A 102 -10.17 -0.21 3.54
C GLU A 102 -8.68 -0.54 3.34
N LEU A 103 -8.22 -0.59 2.08
CA LEU A 103 -6.81 -0.80 1.80
C LEU A 103 -5.98 0.42 2.22
N ALA A 104 -6.49 1.64 2.01
CA ALA A 104 -5.86 2.86 2.48
C ALA A 104 -5.76 2.88 4.02
N ASP A 105 -6.83 2.49 4.73
CA ASP A 105 -6.84 2.36 6.19
C ASP A 105 -5.81 1.31 6.66
N ARG A 106 -5.61 0.23 5.91
CA ARG A 106 -4.52 -0.71 6.18
C ARG A 106 -3.16 -0.05 5.98
N LEU A 107 -2.92 0.71 4.92
CA LEU A 107 -1.65 1.44 4.72
C LEU A 107 -1.34 2.33 5.93
N ILE A 108 -2.32 3.10 6.41
CA ILE A 108 -2.18 3.96 7.59
C ILE A 108 -1.80 3.15 8.83
N ASN A 109 -2.56 2.10 9.14
CA ASN A 109 -2.39 1.29 10.35
C ASN A 109 -1.10 0.44 10.36
N SER A 110 -0.52 0.19 9.19
CA SER A 110 0.75 -0.56 9.03
C SER A 110 1.97 0.33 8.90
N SER A 111 1.75 1.61 8.62
CA SER A 111 2.83 2.55 8.36
C SER A 111 3.54 2.91 9.66
N ILE A 112 4.86 2.77 9.64
CA ILE A 112 5.75 3.32 10.67
C ILE A 112 6.64 4.35 10.03
N THR A 113 7.08 5.34 10.81
CA THR A 113 8.00 6.35 10.27
C THR A 113 9.35 5.71 9.96
N ALA A 114 9.99 6.12 8.86
CA ALA A 114 11.28 5.55 8.47
C ALA A 114 12.38 5.74 9.54
N ASP A 115 12.27 6.82 10.32
CA ASP A 115 13.20 7.15 11.41
C ASP A 115 13.11 6.17 12.60
N GLU A 116 11.94 5.54 12.83
CA GLU A 116 11.72 4.61 13.95
C GLU A 116 12.42 3.25 13.78
N LYS A 117 12.86 2.86 12.57
CA LYS A 117 13.59 1.59 12.37
C LYS A 117 15.06 1.62 12.82
N GLN A 118 15.61 2.78 13.21
CA GLN A 118 17.01 2.86 13.67
C GLN A 118 17.21 2.61 15.18
N VAL A 119 16.16 2.34 15.97
CA VAL A 119 16.32 2.11 17.41
C VAL A 119 15.59 0.84 17.86
N SER A 120 16.30 -0.28 17.85
CA SER A 120 16.22 -1.26 18.94
C SER A 120 17.54 -2.01 19.12
N PRO A 121 17.88 -2.37 20.38
CA PRO A 121 19.25 -2.42 20.88
C PRO A 121 19.77 -3.85 20.99
N GLU A 122 21.00 -4.11 20.53
CA GLU A 122 21.77 -5.25 21.04
C GLU A 122 22.59 -4.76 22.24
N SER A 123 22.00 -4.92 23.43
CA SER A 123 22.74 -5.02 24.69
C SER A 123 22.84 -6.49 25.09
N GLU A 124 23.98 -6.84 25.70
CA GLU A 124 24.44 -8.15 26.16
C GLU A 124 25.04 -9.04 25.05
N LYS A 125 26.24 -9.63 25.17
CA LYS A 125 27.02 -10.04 26.33
C LYS A 125 28.41 -10.46 25.83
N LYS A 126 29.50 -9.97 26.41
CA LYS A 126 30.70 -10.80 26.60
C LYS A 126 31.36 -10.47 27.93
N ILE A 127 31.17 -11.42 28.84
CA ILE A 127 31.86 -11.63 30.10
C ILE A 127 33.36 -11.76 29.78
N SER A 128 34.18 -10.90 30.37
CA SER A 128 35.65 -11.07 30.38
C SER A 128 35.99 -11.91 31.60
N GLY A 129 36.44 -13.14 31.36
CA GLY A 129 37.23 -13.92 32.32
C GLY A 129 38.71 -13.59 32.18
#